data_AF-A0A2V9AB76-F1
#
_entry.id   AF-A0A2V9AB76-F1
#
_cell.length_a   1.000
_cell.length_b   1.000
_cell.length_c   1.000
_cell.angle_alpha   90.00
_cell.angle_beta   90.00
_cell.angle_gamma   90.00
#
_symmetry.space_group_name_H-M   'P 1'
#
loop_
_entity.id
_entity.type
_entity.pdbx_description
1 polymer ?
#
loop_
_entity_poly.entity_id
_entity_poly.type
_entity_poly.pdbx_seq_one_letter_code
_entity_poly.pdbx_strand_id
1 'polypeptide(L)' 'MSFGRWRQQARLFAALEMLAQRESVTEVAIAVGYDSVSAFIEMFRTMLGTTP' A
#
# COMPACT_ATOMS: atom_id res chain seq x y z
N MET A 1 -15.04 10.88 7.37
CA MET A 1 -13.72 10.24 7.17
C MET A 1 -12.63 11.22 7.54
N SER A 2 -11.61 10.81 8.28
CA SER A 2 -10.44 11.66 8.52
C SER A 2 -9.52 11.69 7.29
N PHE A 3 -8.76 12.79 7.13
CA PHE A 3 -7.77 12.92 6.06
C PHE A 3 -6.76 11.75 6.04
N GLY A 4 -6.34 11.29 7.22
CA GLY A 4 -5.42 10.14 7.35
C GLY A 4 -5.99 8.85 6.75
N ARG A 5 -7.28 8.57 6.99
CA ARG A 5 -7.95 7.38 6.44
C ARG A 5 -8.14 7.49 4.93
N TRP A 6 -8.54 8.66 4.42
CA TRP A 6 -8.63 8.90 2.98
C TRP A 6 -7.27 8.71 2.29
N ARG A 7 -6.20 9.26 2.86
CA ARG A 7 -4.84 9.12 2.32
C ARG A 7 -4.39 7.65 2.29
N GLN A 8 -4.70 6.86 3.32
CA GLN A 8 -4.40 5.43 3.31
C GLN A 8 -5.15 4.68 2.22
N GLN A 9 -6.44 4.98 2.01
CA GLN A 9 -7.21 4.38 0.90
C GLN A 9 -6.64 4.76 -0.46
N ALA A 10 -6.27 6.03 -0.67
CA ALA A 10 -5.67 6.47 -1.92
C ALA A 10 -4.35 5.73 -2.21
N ARG A 11 -3.48 5.57 -1.21
CA ARG A 11 -2.23 4.79 -1.33
C ARG A 11 -2.50 3.32 -1.65
N LEU A 12 -3.53 2.74 -1.04
CA LEU A 12 -3.91 1.35 -1.29
C LEU A 12 -4.37 1.12 -2.73
N PHE A 13 -5.19 2.02 -3.29
CA PHE A 13 -5.63 1.90 -4.68
C PHE A 13 -4.47 1.99 -5.67
N ALA A 14 -3.54 2.93 -5.46
CA ALA A 14 -2.34 3.01 -6.28
C ALA A 14 -1.48 1.73 -6.17
N ALA A 15 -1.32 1.20 -4.95
CA ALA A 15 -0.56 -0.02 -4.74
C ALA A 15 -1.17 -1.24 -5.46
N LEU A 16 -2.49 -1.39 -5.44
CA LEU A 16 -3.19 -2.49 -6.11
C LEU A 16 -2.96 -2.48 -7.63
N GLU A 17 -2.94 -1.30 -8.24
CA GLU A 17 -2.68 -1.15 -9.67
C GLU A 17 -1.27 -1.60 -10.05
N MET A 18 -0.27 -1.22 -9.25
CA MET A 18 1.14 -1.60 -9.48
C MET A 18 1.38 -3.09 -9.21
N LEU A 19 0.78 -3.64 -8.15
CA LEU A 19 0.84 -5.09 -7.88
C LEU A 19 0.21 -5.92 -8.99
N ALA A 20 -0.89 -5.44 -9.58
CA ALA A 20 -1.51 -6.07 -10.75
C ALA A 20 -0.58 -6.08 -11.98
N GLN A 21 0.31 -5.08 -12.09
CA GLN A 21 1.36 -5.01 -13.11
C GLN A 21 2.60 -5.88 -12.79
N ARG A 22 2.56 -6.64 -11.68
CA ARG A 22 3.65 -7.50 -11.19
C ARG A 22 4.91 -6.74 -10.79
N GLU A 23 4.79 -5.47 -10.42
CA GLU A 23 5.87 -4.74 -9.78
C GLU A 23 6.23 -5.39 -8.43
N SER A 24 7.49 -5.26 -8.01
CA SER A 24 7.91 -5.86 -6.74
C SER A 24 7.28 -5.13 -5.56
N VAL A 25 6.95 -5.87 -4.49
CA VAL A 25 6.38 -5.29 -3.25
C VAL A 25 7.25 -4.17 -2.68
N THR A 26 8.57 -4.25 -2.86
CA THR A 26 9.52 -3.20 -2.46
C THR A 26 9.34 -1.92 -3.28
N GLU A 27 9.24 -2.03 -4.60
CA GLU A 27 9.03 -0.87 -5.49
C GLU A 27 7.68 -0.20 -5.20
N VAL A 28 6.62 -1.00 -5.02
CA VAL A 28 5.28 -0.51 -4.68
C VAL A 28 5.28 0.27 -3.36
N ALA A 29 5.95 -0.26 -2.32
CA ALA A 29 6.03 0.40 -1.02
C ALA A 29 6.67 1.79 -1.11
N ILE A 30 7.77 1.91 -1.86
CA ILE A 30 8.48 3.17 -2.08
C ILE A 30 7.60 4.13 -2.89
N ALA A 31 6.99 3.66 -3.97
CA ALA A 31 6.17 4.48 -4.87
C ALA A 31 4.93 5.08 -4.18
N VAL A 32 4.29 4.33 -3.27
CA VAL A 32 3.14 4.82 -2.50
C VAL A 32 3.52 5.58 -1.23
N GLY A 33 4.82 5.82 -1.03
CA GLY A 33 5.37 6.72 -0.01
C GLY A 33 5.43 6.12 1.40
N TYR A 34 5.85 4.86 1.50
CA TYR A 34 6.24 4.22 2.76
C TYR A 34 7.76 4.14 2.90
N ASP A 35 8.26 4.47 4.08
CA ASP A 35 9.70 4.44 4.40
C ASP A 35 10.25 3.02 4.59
N SER A 36 9.37 2.02 4.69
CA SER A 36 9.77 0.61 4.73
C SER A 36 8.72 -0.31 4.15
N VAL A 37 9.19 -1.43 3.57
CA VAL A 37 8.33 -2.49 3.03
C VAL A 37 7.45 -3.11 4.12
N SER A 38 7.98 -3.28 5.34
CA SER A 38 7.23 -3.81 6.48
C SER A 38 6.05 -2.92 6.87
N ALA A 39 6.23 -1.59 6.91
CA ALA A 39 5.13 -0.67 7.21
C ALA A 39 4.04 -0.67 6.14
N PHE A 40 4.43 -0.86 4.87
CA PHE A 40 3.49 -1.04 3.77
C PHE A 40 2.69 -2.35 3.92
N ILE A 41 3.36 -3.48 4.17
CA ILE A 41 2.71 -4.79 4.36
C ILE A 41 1.74 -4.74 5.54
N GLU A 42 2.11 -4.09 6.65
CA GLU A 42 1.23 -3.93 7.80
C GLU A 42 -0.03 -3.12 7.46
N MET A 43 0.12 -2.00 6.74
CA MET A 43 -1.02 -1.21 6.28
C MET A 43 -1.92 -2.01 5.33
N PHE A 44 -1.31 -2.70 4.36
CA PHE A 44 -2.04 -3.48 3.36
C PHE A 44 -2.85 -4.59 4.03
N ARG A 45 -2.25 -5.35 4.96
CA ARG A 45 -2.92 -6.38 5.74
C ARG A 45 -4.03 -5.81 6.63
N THR A 46 -3.81 -4.66 7.25
CA THR A 46 -4.84 -4.00 8.07
C THR A 46 -6.06 -3.61 7.24
N MET A 47 -5.88 -3.25 5.97
CA MET A 47 -6.95 -2.78 5.10
C MET A 47 -7.64 -3.90 4.31
N LEU A 48 -6.90 -4.94 3.88
CA LEU A 48 -7.38 -6.00 2.99
C LEU A 48 -7.40 -7.40 3.62
N GLY A 49 -6.83 -7.58 4.81
CA GLY A 49 -6.79 -8.86 5.53
C GLY A 49 -5.76 -9.87 5.01
N THR A 50 -5.00 -9.54 3.96
CA THR A 50 -3.94 -10.39 3.37
C THR A 50 -2.67 -9.60 3.12
N THR A 51 -1.57 -10.25 2.76
CA THR A 51 -0.34 -9.59 2.31
C THR A 51 -0.41 -9.25 0.81
N PRO A 52 0.25 -8.17 0.37
CA PRO A 52 0.35 -7.78 -1.03
C PRO A 52 1.12 -8.79 -1.89
#